data_AF-A0A930WAI8-F1
#
_entry.id   AF-A0A930WAI8-F1
#
_cell.length_a   1.000
_cell.length_b   1.000
_cell.length_c   1.000
_cell.angle_alpha   90.00
_cell.angle_beta   90.00
_cell.angle_gamma   90.00
#
_symmetry.space_group_name_H-M   'P 1'
#
loop_
_entity.id
_entity.type
_entity.pdbx_description
1 polymer ?
#
loop_
_entity_poly.entity_id
_entity_poly.type
_entity_poly.pdbx_seq_one_letter_code
_entity_poly.pdbx_strand_id
1 'polypeptide(L)'
;MAVSNAAMYHQEIADSLTVAEESLHEEDAAQLHRAVKNLHVSMEKVEEAEQTCGADQETWDGYATRHENIVRRIEAAGDARSEGKSEEECSDALIDAQESLREGTAYMEERCAAILRREKEYQEELAGLRARIEELEREREVRAQLPEELARCLAASTEFLAAVEDLRREAKAQPRIIASEMYSTSRRAVKDAYYSVKLAPTKVKNYLRQRAQKAIDGVLHSVASVFDEGIAALEQRRAGILRKSHEMQSASEFYRDALEEALKDSKAERSMETERTIARNMAKAGFGAYAIEKVLRAESPYRKEMEQGDAKNIAKDAVQETKEQREEKTR
;
A
#
# COMPACT_ATOMS: atom_id res chain seq x y z
N MET A 1 -10.02 47.77 -23.16
CA MET A 1 -10.72 46.47 -23.17
C MET A 1 -9.99 45.59 -24.16
N ALA A 2 -9.57 44.39 -23.77
CA ALA A 2 -9.00 43.45 -24.73
C ALA A 2 -10.07 43.13 -25.78
N VAL A 3 -9.69 43.10 -27.06
CA VAL A 3 -10.59 42.67 -28.14
C VAL A 3 -10.93 41.20 -27.88
N SER A 4 -12.22 40.86 -27.96
CA SER A 4 -12.72 39.49 -27.81
C SER A 4 -12.15 38.61 -28.94
N ASN A 5 -11.82 37.35 -28.64
CA ASN A 5 -11.33 36.42 -29.65
C ASN A 5 -12.45 36.13 -30.67
N ALA A 6 -13.68 35.97 -30.18
CA ALA A 6 -14.86 35.77 -31.03
C ALA A 6 -15.02 36.93 -32.02
N ALA A 7 -14.87 38.17 -31.55
CA ALA A 7 -14.98 39.36 -32.40
C ALA A 7 -13.85 39.43 -33.44
N MET A 8 -12.61 39.11 -33.05
CA MET A 8 -11.45 39.10 -33.95
C MET A 8 -11.62 38.07 -35.07
N TYR A 9 -11.91 36.81 -34.73
CA TYR A 9 -12.08 35.75 -35.73
C TYR A 9 -13.29 35.99 -36.62
N HIS A 10 -14.41 36.46 -36.07
CA HIS A 10 -15.58 36.81 -36.85
C HIS A 10 -15.29 37.92 -37.86
N GLN A 11 -14.53 38.95 -37.47
CA GLN A 11 -14.18 40.04 -38.37
C GLN A 11 -13.37 39.53 -39.57
N GLU A 12 -12.36 38.70 -39.34
CA GLU A 12 -11.52 38.16 -40.42
C GLU A 12 -12.31 37.25 -41.38
N ILE A 13 -13.22 36.43 -40.84
CA ILE A 13 -14.14 35.62 -41.66
C ILE A 13 -15.08 36.52 -42.47
N ALA A 14 -15.62 37.57 -41.85
CA ALA A 14 -16.51 38.52 -42.53
C ALA A 14 -15.81 39.30 -43.64
N ASP A 15 -14.55 39.70 -43.42
CA ASP A 15 -13.72 40.37 -44.44
C ASP A 15 -13.49 39.43 -45.63
N SER A 16 -13.14 38.17 -45.36
CA SER A 16 -12.93 37.14 -46.40
C SER A 16 -14.22 36.86 -47.19
N LEU A 17 -15.35 36.78 -46.49
CA LEU A 17 -16.66 36.59 -47.11
C LEU A 17 -17.04 37.78 -48.00
N THR A 18 -16.79 39.01 -47.55
CA THR A 18 -17.07 40.22 -48.33
C THR A 18 -16.35 40.21 -49.68
N VAL A 19 -15.11 39.74 -49.72
CA VAL A 19 -14.34 39.60 -50.98
C VAL A 19 -14.93 38.50 -51.86
N ALA A 20 -15.23 37.33 -51.30
CA ALA A 20 -15.79 36.21 -52.07
C ALA A 20 -17.17 36.53 -52.67
N GLU A 21 -17.98 37.32 -51.97
CA GLU A 21 -19.34 37.70 -52.36
C GLU A 21 -19.44 38.49 -53.65
N GLU A 22 -18.38 39.18 -54.06
CA GLU A 22 -18.36 39.90 -55.34
C GLU A 22 -18.59 38.98 -56.54
N SER A 23 -18.27 37.68 -56.40
CA SER A 23 -18.36 36.67 -57.46
C SER A 23 -19.44 35.61 -57.24
N LEU A 24 -20.05 35.55 -56.05
CA LEU A 24 -21.03 34.53 -55.69
C LEU A 24 -22.46 34.93 -56.10
N HIS A 25 -23.34 33.94 -56.25
CA HIS A 25 -24.77 34.22 -56.34
C HIS A 25 -25.32 34.69 -54.99
N GLU A 26 -26.34 35.55 -55.03
CA GLU A 26 -26.96 36.13 -53.82
C GLU A 26 -27.46 35.05 -52.84
N GLU A 27 -27.99 33.94 -53.35
CA GLU A 27 -28.45 32.83 -52.50
C GLU A 27 -27.29 32.11 -51.80
N ASP A 28 -26.19 31.88 -52.52
CA ASP A 28 -24.99 31.22 -51.99
C ASP A 28 -24.31 32.08 -50.91
N ALA A 29 -24.18 33.38 -51.19
CA ALA A 29 -23.71 34.39 -50.24
C ALA A 29 -24.58 34.43 -48.97
N ALA A 30 -25.90 34.45 -49.12
CA ALA A 30 -26.83 34.44 -47.99
C ALA A 30 -26.69 33.19 -47.12
N GLN A 31 -26.43 32.02 -47.72
CA GLN A 31 -26.18 30.78 -46.98
C GLN A 31 -24.87 30.84 -46.18
N LEU A 32 -23.80 31.36 -46.77
CA LEU A 32 -22.53 31.55 -46.08
C LEU A 32 -22.65 32.56 -44.93
N HIS A 33 -23.28 33.72 -45.14
CA HIS A 33 -23.59 34.68 -44.07
C HIS A 33 -24.31 34.03 -42.88
N ARG A 34 -25.31 33.19 -43.15
CA ARG A 34 -26.04 32.47 -42.10
C ARG A 34 -25.14 31.52 -41.32
N ALA A 35 -24.25 30.80 -42.01
CA ALA A 35 -23.31 29.89 -41.39
C ALA A 35 -22.26 30.64 -40.54
N VAL A 36 -21.71 31.74 -41.05
CA VAL A 36 -20.80 32.64 -40.32
C VAL A 36 -21.46 33.19 -39.05
N LYS A 37 -22.73 33.64 -39.15
CA LYS A 37 -23.48 34.12 -37.99
C LYS A 37 -23.68 33.04 -36.94
N ASN A 38 -24.03 31.81 -37.35
CA ASN A 38 -24.20 30.69 -36.41
C ASN A 38 -22.89 30.36 -35.68
N LEU A 39 -21.78 30.33 -36.42
CA LEU A 39 -20.44 30.15 -35.87
C LEU A 39 -20.11 31.24 -34.84
N HIS A 40 -20.35 32.51 -35.17
CA HIS A 40 -20.11 33.62 -34.26
C HIS A 40 -20.91 33.50 -32.97
N VAL A 41 -22.20 33.19 -33.05
CA VAL A 41 -23.05 32.95 -31.86
C VAL A 41 -22.47 31.82 -31.00
N SER A 42 -21.95 30.76 -31.61
CA SER A 42 -21.32 29.67 -30.85
C SER A 42 -19.99 30.07 -30.21
N MET A 43 -19.21 30.96 -30.84
CA MET A 43 -18.02 31.56 -30.23
C MET A 43 -18.37 32.46 -29.05
N GLU A 44 -19.40 33.30 -29.16
CA GLU A 44 -19.87 34.16 -28.07
C GLU A 44 -20.28 33.33 -26.85
N LYS A 45 -20.99 32.21 -27.06
CA LYS A 45 -21.32 31.26 -25.98
C LYS A 45 -20.10 30.69 -25.28
N VAL A 46 -19.00 30.44 -26.00
CA VAL A 46 -17.73 30.02 -25.38
C VAL A 46 -17.18 31.12 -24.50
N GLU A 47 -17.14 32.37 -24.97
CA GLU A 47 -16.65 33.49 -24.17
C GLU A 47 -17.52 33.77 -22.95
N GLU A 48 -18.85 33.66 -23.06
CA GLU A 48 -19.79 33.73 -21.94
C GLU A 48 -19.53 32.62 -20.90
N ALA A 49 -19.31 31.39 -21.37
CA ALA A 49 -18.94 30.28 -20.50
C ALA A 49 -17.61 30.57 -19.78
N GLU A 50 -16.62 31.13 -20.47
CA GLU A 50 -15.32 31.46 -19.90
C GLU A 50 -15.35 32.60 -18.87
N GLN A 51 -16.24 33.59 -19.05
CA GLN A 51 -16.46 34.64 -18.06
C GLN A 51 -16.92 34.06 -16.71
N THR A 52 -17.69 32.97 -16.77
CA THR A 52 -18.29 32.34 -15.59
C THR A 52 -17.42 31.22 -15.02
N CYS A 53 -16.86 30.37 -15.89
CA CYS A 53 -16.15 29.13 -15.56
C CYS A 53 -14.61 29.28 -15.58
N GLY A 54 -14.11 30.41 -16.05
CA GLY A 54 -12.69 30.69 -16.24
C GLY A 54 -12.21 30.45 -17.67
N ALA A 55 -11.14 31.15 -18.04
CA ALA A 55 -10.58 31.11 -19.39
C ALA A 55 -10.12 29.70 -19.81
N ASP A 56 -10.33 29.36 -21.07
CA ASP A 56 -9.90 28.09 -21.66
C ASP A 56 -9.10 28.35 -22.94
N GLN A 57 -7.77 28.39 -22.82
CA GLN A 57 -6.90 28.70 -23.96
C GLN A 57 -6.88 27.55 -24.98
N GLU A 58 -6.99 26.30 -24.52
CA GLU A 58 -7.04 25.09 -25.35
C GLU A 58 -8.14 25.17 -26.42
N THR A 59 -9.29 25.77 -26.12
CA THR A 59 -10.38 25.97 -27.08
C THR A 59 -9.96 26.85 -28.25
N TRP A 60 -9.24 27.94 -27.99
CA TRP A 60 -8.87 28.88 -29.06
C TRP A 60 -7.64 28.43 -29.82
N ASP A 61 -6.69 27.78 -29.14
CA ASP A 61 -5.54 27.14 -29.80
C ASP A 61 -6.02 26.05 -30.77
N GLY A 62 -6.99 25.24 -30.35
CA GLY A 62 -7.59 24.22 -31.22
C GLY A 62 -8.50 24.79 -32.32
N TYR A 63 -9.01 26.01 -32.15
CA TYR A 63 -9.79 26.70 -33.17
C TYR A 63 -8.94 27.36 -34.25
N ALA A 64 -7.73 27.84 -33.94
CA ALA A 64 -6.89 28.60 -34.86
C ALA A 64 -6.71 27.91 -36.23
N THR A 65 -6.38 26.62 -36.26
CA THR A 65 -6.26 25.86 -37.53
C THR A 65 -7.59 25.71 -38.27
N ARG A 66 -8.71 25.65 -37.55
CA ARG A 66 -10.06 25.58 -38.17
C ARG A 66 -10.43 26.91 -38.80
N HIS A 67 -10.11 28.01 -38.12
CA HIS A 67 -10.27 29.37 -38.62
C HIS A 67 -9.53 29.57 -39.94
N GLU A 68 -8.23 29.23 -39.98
CA GLU A 68 -7.43 29.30 -41.21
C GLU A 68 -8.05 28.49 -42.36
N ASN A 69 -8.58 27.30 -42.06
CA ASN A 69 -9.27 26.48 -43.04
C ASN A 69 -10.57 27.14 -43.52
N ILE A 70 -11.38 27.69 -42.63
CA ILE A 70 -12.63 28.38 -42.97
C ILE A 70 -12.36 29.54 -43.92
N VAL A 71 -11.41 30.43 -43.57
CA VAL A 71 -11.02 31.58 -44.41
C VAL A 71 -10.63 31.10 -45.80
N ARG A 72 -9.70 30.15 -45.87
CA ARG A 72 -9.24 29.58 -47.15
C ARG A 72 -10.36 28.97 -47.98
N ARG A 73 -11.34 28.30 -47.36
CA ARG A 73 -12.46 27.67 -48.08
C ARG A 73 -13.46 28.70 -48.61
N ILE A 74 -13.72 29.76 -47.86
CA ILE A 74 -14.56 30.88 -48.29
C ILE A 74 -13.92 31.58 -49.50
N GLU A 75 -12.62 31.90 -49.40
CA GLU A 75 -11.87 32.51 -50.51
C GLU A 75 -11.88 31.60 -51.75
N ALA A 76 -11.62 30.29 -51.58
CA ALA A 76 -11.64 29.33 -52.69
C ALA A 76 -13.01 29.23 -53.39
N ALA A 77 -14.12 29.41 -52.65
CA ALA A 77 -15.47 29.43 -53.22
C ALA A 77 -15.70 30.67 -54.10
N GLY A 78 -15.23 31.84 -53.67
CA GLY A 78 -15.24 33.07 -54.48
C GLY A 78 -14.32 32.96 -55.70
N ASP A 79 -13.09 32.47 -55.51
CA ASP A 79 -12.10 32.29 -56.56
C ASP A 79 -12.61 31.36 -57.65
N ALA A 80 -13.20 30.21 -57.30
CA ALA A 80 -13.75 29.25 -58.27
C ALA A 80 -14.73 29.89 -59.25
N ARG A 81 -15.63 30.75 -58.75
CA ARG A 81 -16.58 31.50 -59.58
C ARG A 81 -15.88 32.56 -60.41
N SER A 82 -15.02 33.37 -59.79
CA SER A 82 -14.32 34.47 -60.45
C SER A 82 -13.41 34.01 -61.60
N GLU A 83 -12.79 32.84 -61.46
CA GLU A 83 -11.93 32.19 -62.45
C GLU A 83 -12.73 31.49 -63.56
N GLY A 84 -14.06 31.46 -63.47
CA GLY A 84 -14.94 30.84 -64.45
C GLY A 84 -14.84 29.31 -64.48
N LYS A 85 -14.62 28.67 -63.32
CA LYS A 85 -14.66 27.20 -63.19
C LYS A 85 -16.06 26.66 -63.52
N SER A 86 -16.15 25.35 -63.66
CA SER A 86 -17.44 24.71 -63.91
C SER A 86 -18.42 24.92 -62.76
N GLU A 87 -19.72 24.82 -63.06
CA GLU A 87 -20.79 24.92 -62.04
C GLU A 87 -20.63 23.88 -60.93
N GLU A 88 -20.20 22.67 -61.30
CA GLU A 88 -19.94 21.57 -60.36
C GLU A 88 -18.78 21.91 -59.43
N GLU A 89 -17.64 22.40 -59.95
CA GLU A 89 -16.49 22.82 -59.14
C GLU A 89 -16.82 24.01 -58.23
N CYS A 90 -17.65 24.96 -58.69
CA CYS A 90 -18.11 26.08 -57.87
C CYS A 90 -19.04 25.61 -56.74
N SER A 91 -19.96 24.69 -57.05
CA SER A 91 -20.85 24.08 -56.06
C SER A 91 -20.06 23.30 -55.01
N ASP A 92 -19.08 22.51 -55.43
CA ASP A 92 -18.24 21.74 -54.51
C ASP A 92 -17.43 22.65 -53.58
N ALA A 93 -16.83 23.73 -54.11
CA ALA A 93 -16.11 24.71 -53.30
C ALA A 93 -17.03 25.42 -52.28
N LEU A 94 -18.27 25.71 -52.67
CA LEU A 94 -19.30 26.26 -51.78
C LEU A 94 -19.69 25.27 -50.67
N ILE A 95 -19.89 24.00 -51.02
CA ILE A 95 -20.20 22.93 -50.06
C ILE A 95 -19.06 22.80 -49.05
N ASP A 96 -17.81 22.77 -49.51
CA ASP A 96 -16.61 22.72 -48.66
C ASP A 96 -16.54 23.92 -47.70
N ALA A 97 -16.85 25.13 -48.17
CA ALA A 97 -16.90 26.33 -47.33
C ALA A 97 -17.99 26.22 -46.26
N GLN A 98 -19.21 25.81 -46.64
CA GLN A 98 -20.31 25.59 -45.70
C GLN A 98 -20.00 24.50 -44.68
N GLU A 99 -19.38 23.40 -45.11
CA GLU A 99 -18.99 22.29 -44.23
C GLU A 99 -17.94 22.75 -43.22
N SER A 100 -16.91 23.47 -43.65
CA SER A 100 -15.89 24.01 -42.74
C SER A 100 -16.48 24.95 -41.66
N LEU A 101 -17.46 25.79 -42.01
CA LEU A 101 -18.18 26.63 -41.06
C LEU A 101 -19.04 25.82 -40.08
N ARG A 102 -19.72 24.76 -40.57
CA ARG A 102 -20.50 23.85 -39.72
C ARG A 102 -19.60 23.10 -38.75
N GLU A 103 -18.46 22.59 -39.20
CA GLU A 103 -17.46 21.93 -38.36
C GLU A 103 -16.91 22.88 -37.29
N GLY A 104 -16.58 24.13 -37.67
CA GLY A 104 -16.17 25.16 -36.73
C GLY A 104 -17.24 25.45 -35.67
N THR A 105 -18.51 25.49 -36.09
CA THR A 105 -19.65 25.73 -35.18
C THR A 105 -19.80 24.57 -34.20
N ALA A 106 -19.80 23.33 -34.70
CA ALA A 106 -19.91 22.14 -33.88
C ALA A 106 -18.75 22.03 -32.87
N TYR A 107 -17.53 22.38 -33.29
CA TYR A 107 -16.37 22.44 -32.41
C TYR A 107 -16.59 23.44 -31.26
N MET A 108 -17.04 24.66 -31.55
CA MET A 108 -17.31 25.68 -30.52
C MET A 108 -18.41 25.23 -29.54
N GLU A 109 -19.47 24.60 -30.06
CA GLU A 109 -20.54 24.05 -29.22
C GLU A 109 -20.05 22.92 -28.29
N GLU A 110 -19.23 22.01 -28.82
CA GLU A 110 -18.60 20.94 -28.03
C GLU A 110 -17.72 21.52 -26.92
N ARG A 111 -16.88 22.51 -27.26
CA ARG A 111 -15.99 23.17 -26.30
C ARG A 111 -16.75 23.93 -25.22
N CYS A 112 -17.81 24.66 -25.59
CA CYS A 112 -18.70 25.32 -24.62
C CYS A 112 -19.31 24.29 -23.64
N ALA A 113 -19.86 23.20 -24.15
CA ALA A 113 -20.41 22.13 -23.33
C ALA A 113 -19.35 21.47 -22.43
N ALA A 114 -18.11 21.33 -22.91
CA ALA A 114 -16.99 20.81 -22.12
C ALA A 114 -16.60 21.75 -20.98
N ILE A 115 -16.52 23.07 -21.21
CA ILE A 115 -16.21 24.08 -20.19
C ILE A 115 -17.25 24.03 -19.06
N LEU A 116 -18.54 24.07 -19.42
CA LEU A 116 -19.64 24.04 -18.45
C LEU A 116 -19.64 22.74 -17.62
N ARG A 117 -19.37 21.60 -18.26
CA ARG A 117 -19.30 20.29 -17.58
C ARG A 117 -18.14 20.23 -16.60
N ARG A 118 -16.95 20.68 -17.01
CA ARG A 118 -15.75 20.74 -16.15
C ARG A 118 -15.98 21.62 -14.93
N GLU A 119 -16.67 22.75 -15.09
CA GLU A 119 -17.01 23.62 -13.96
C GLU A 119 -18.02 22.96 -13.02
N LYS A 120 -19.04 22.27 -13.56
CA LYS A 120 -19.99 21.51 -12.74
C LYS A 120 -19.28 20.45 -11.90
N GLU A 121 -18.42 19.64 -12.51
CA GLU A 121 -17.63 18.61 -11.81
C GLU A 121 -16.76 19.24 -10.71
N TYR A 122 -16.09 20.36 -11.00
CA TYR A 122 -15.29 21.10 -10.04
C TYR A 122 -16.11 21.59 -8.83
N GLN A 123 -17.30 22.13 -9.06
CA GLN A 123 -18.19 22.58 -7.98
C GLN A 123 -18.71 21.41 -7.13
N GLU A 124 -19.00 20.26 -7.75
CA GLU A 124 -19.38 19.04 -7.03
C GLU A 124 -18.22 18.51 -6.15
N GLU A 125 -16.99 18.51 -6.66
CA GLU A 125 -15.80 18.12 -5.91
C GLU A 125 -15.52 19.07 -4.73
N LEU A 126 -15.64 20.39 -4.94
CA LEU A 126 -15.53 21.39 -3.88
C LEU A 126 -16.61 21.23 -2.80
N ALA A 127 -17.87 21.05 -3.21
CA ALA A 127 -18.98 20.84 -2.29
C ALA A 127 -18.76 19.56 -1.46
N GLY A 128 -18.29 18.50 -2.10
CA GLY A 128 -17.93 17.25 -1.43
C GLY A 128 -16.79 17.41 -0.43
N LEU A 129 -15.76 18.20 -0.76
CA LEU A 129 -14.68 18.54 0.17
C LEU A 129 -15.20 19.33 1.38
N ARG A 130 -15.98 20.39 1.15
CA ARG A 130 -16.56 21.21 2.23
C ARG A 130 -17.45 20.38 3.15
N ALA A 131 -18.34 19.56 2.60
CA ALA A 131 -19.18 18.67 3.39
C ALA A 131 -18.36 17.73 4.27
N ARG A 132 -17.25 17.19 3.73
CA ARG A 132 -16.39 16.30 4.51
C ARG A 132 -15.60 17.02 5.60
N ILE A 133 -15.18 18.26 5.36
CA ILE A 133 -14.53 19.12 6.37
C ILE A 133 -15.52 19.40 7.50
N GLU A 134 -16.76 19.79 7.18
CA GLU A 134 -17.79 20.02 8.20
C GLU A 134 -18.12 18.76 9.01
N GLU A 135 -18.15 17.58 8.38
CA GLU A 135 -18.31 16.31 9.11
C GLU A 135 -17.17 16.10 10.12
N LEU A 136 -15.93 16.36 9.72
CA LEU A 136 -14.76 16.25 10.60
C LEU A 136 -14.77 17.29 11.73
N GLU A 137 -15.28 18.50 11.47
CA GLU A 137 -15.46 19.54 12.49
C GLU A 137 -16.52 19.14 13.53
N ARG A 138 -17.67 18.60 13.09
CA ARG A 138 -18.69 18.09 14.02
C ARG A 138 -18.16 16.94 14.86
N GLU A 139 -17.39 16.02 14.27
CA GLU A 139 -16.73 14.96 15.03
C GLU A 139 -15.75 15.52 16.08
N ARG A 140 -15.02 16.59 15.73
CA ARG A 140 -14.14 17.36 16.64
C ARG A 140 -14.87 17.87 17.87
N GLU A 141 -15.99 18.54 17.68
CA GLU A 141 -16.78 19.13 18.75
C GLU A 141 -17.36 18.08 19.70
N VAL A 142 -17.82 16.95 19.16
CA VAL A 142 -18.43 15.87 19.96
C VAL A 142 -17.40 15.12 20.80
N ARG A 143 -16.15 15.00 20.33
CA ARG A 143 -15.09 14.28 21.05
C ARG A 143 -14.00 15.26 21.47
N ALA A 144 -14.18 15.87 22.64
CA ALA A 144 -13.28 16.86 23.26
C ALA A 144 -11.82 16.38 23.52
N GLN A 145 -11.49 15.13 23.17
CA GLN A 145 -10.15 14.53 23.25
C GLN A 145 -9.58 14.20 21.86
N LEU A 146 -9.98 14.92 20.81
CA LEU A 146 -9.51 14.61 19.47
C LEU A 146 -8.05 15.03 19.24
N PRO A 147 -7.26 14.21 18.53
CA PRO A 147 -5.81 14.39 18.40
C PRO A 147 -5.43 15.70 17.69
N GLU A 148 -4.27 16.24 18.05
CA GLU A 148 -3.63 17.40 17.39
C GLU A 148 -3.57 17.26 15.85
N GLU A 149 -3.39 16.04 15.35
CA GLU A 149 -3.41 15.71 13.92
C GLU A 149 -4.74 16.05 13.23
N LEU A 150 -5.88 15.89 13.92
CA LEU A 150 -7.18 16.27 13.36
C LEU A 150 -7.30 17.79 13.24
N ALA A 151 -6.86 18.53 14.26
CA ALA A 151 -6.87 19.99 14.22
C ALA A 151 -5.96 20.52 13.10
N ARG A 152 -4.77 19.92 12.92
CA ARG A 152 -3.87 20.23 11.80
C ARG A 152 -4.51 19.91 10.45
N CYS A 153 -5.21 18.78 10.32
CA CYS A 153 -5.91 18.40 9.10
C CYS A 153 -7.01 19.41 8.73
N LEU A 154 -7.82 19.85 9.71
CA LEU A 154 -8.88 20.85 9.50
C LEU A 154 -8.29 22.21 9.11
N ALA A 155 -7.24 22.68 9.80
CA ALA A 155 -6.56 23.92 9.45
C ALA A 155 -6.00 23.87 8.01
N ALA A 156 -5.27 22.80 7.65
CA ALA A 156 -4.76 22.63 6.29
C ALA A 156 -5.88 22.57 5.23
N SER A 157 -7.02 21.97 5.57
CA SER A 157 -8.16 21.87 4.65
C SER A 157 -8.82 23.24 4.40
N THR A 158 -8.93 24.08 5.44
CA THR A 158 -9.48 25.44 5.31
C THR A 158 -8.52 26.37 4.56
N GLU A 159 -7.21 26.31 4.86
CA GLU A 159 -6.17 27.03 4.12
C GLU A 159 -6.15 26.63 2.64
N PHE A 160 -6.29 25.34 2.34
CA PHE A 160 -6.38 24.85 0.95
C PHE A 160 -7.58 25.45 0.20
N LEU A 161 -8.77 25.46 0.81
CA LEU A 161 -9.96 26.04 0.18
C LEU A 161 -9.78 27.54 -0.07
N ALA A 162 -9.22 28.28 0.89
CA ALA A 162 -8.91 29.70 0.73
C ALA A 162 -7.91 29.94 -0.42
N ALA A 163 -6.82 29.16 -0.47
CA ALA A 163 -5.82 29.27 -1.52
C ALA A 163 -6.40 28.99 -2.92
N VAL A 164 -7.31 28.02 -3.04
CA VAL A 164 -8.00 27.71 -4.30
C VAL A 164 -8.92 28.86 -4.74
N GLU A 165 -9.65 29.48 -3.80
CA GLU A 165 -10.50 30.63 -4.07
C GLU A 165 -9.69 31.86 -4.47
N ASP A 166 -8.58 32.13 -3.77
CA ASP A 166 -7.66 33.21 -4.06
C ASP A 166 -7.02 33.04 -5.45
N LEU A 167 -6.54 31.84 -5.77
CA LEU A 167 -5.99 31.52 -7.08
C LEU A 167 -6.98 31.83 -8.22
N ARG A 168 -8.25 31.44 -8.07
CA ARG A 168 -9.30 31.72 -9.07
C ARG A 168 -9.66 33.20 -9.13
N ARG A 169 -9.60 33.92 -7.99
CA ARG A 169 -9.83 35.37 -7.96
C ARG A 169 -8.72 36.12 -8.70
N GLU A 170 -7.48 35.75 -8.44
CA GLU A 170 -6.31 36.31 -9.12
C GLU A 170 -6.32 36.01 -10.62
N ALA A 171 -6.71 34.80 -11.01
CA ALA A 171 -6.81 34.41 -12.42
C ALA A 171 -7.71 35.35 -13.24
N LYS A 172 -8.73 35.98 -12.65
CA LYS A 172 -9.60 36.95 -13.35
C LYS A 172 -8.88 38.23 -13.78
N ALA A 173 -7.80 38.60 -13.08
CA ALA A 173 -6.99 39.77 -13.41
C ALA A 173 -5.83 39.46 -14.36
N GLN A 174 -5.60 38.17 -14.67
CA GLN A 174 -4.49 37.74 -15.51
C GLN A 174 -4.86 37.72 -17.00
N PRO A 175 -3.86 37.82 -17.89
CA PRO A 175 -4.02 37.49 -19.30
C PRO A 175 -4.60 36.09 -19.49
N ARG A 176 -5.40 35.90 -20.54
CA ARG A 176 -6.15 34.67 -20.87
C ARG A 176 -5.33 33.38 -20.74
N ILE A 177 -4.13 33.36 -21.30
CA ILE A 177 -3.23 32.18 -21.28
C ILE A 177 -2.88 31.80 -19.84
N ILE A 178 -2.45 32.78 -19.04
CA ILE A 178 -2.10 32.59 -17.63
C ILE A 178 -3.33 32.22 -16.81
N ALA A 179 -4.44 32.92 -17.01
CA ALA A 179 -5.70 32.63 -16.35
C ALA A 179 -6.14 31.18 -16.60
N SER A 180 -6.03 30.71 -17.85
CA SER A 180 -6.40 29.34 -18.23
C SER A 180 -5.57 28.29 -17.49
N GLU A 181 -4.25 28.49 -17.40
CA GLU A 181 -3.37 27.62 -16.65
C GLU A 181 -3.74 27.59 -15.15
N MET A 182 -4.00 28.75 -14.54
CA MET A 182 -4.40 28.85 -13.13
C MET A 182 -5.72 28.12 -12.87
N TYR A 183 -6.73 28.29 -13.72
CA TYR A 183 -8.00 27.57 -13.60
C TYR A 183 -7.81 26.05 -13.76
N SER A 184 -6.96 25.62 -14.71
CA SER A 184 -6.65 24.21 -14.91
C SER A 184 -5.96 23.59 -13.69
N THR A 185 -5.02 24.33 -13.08
CA THR A 185 -4.26 23.92 -11.90
C THR A 185 -5.17 23.85 -10.67
N SER A 186 -6.03 24.86 -10.48
CA SER A 186 -7.06 24.89 -9.45
C SER A 186 -7.96 23.65 -9.52
N ARG A 187 -8.49 23.33 -10.70
CA ARG A 187 -9.34 22.14 -10.90
C ARG A 187 -8.61 20.84 -10.55
N ARG A 188 -7.38 20.68 -11.03
CA ARG A 188 -6.56 19.48 -10.76
C ARG A 188 -6.31 19.31 -9.25
N ALA A 189 -5.93 20.40 -8.57
CA ALA A 189 -5.67 20.37 -7.14
C ALA A 189 -6.90 19.98 -6.33
N VAL A 190 -8.07 20.55 -6.65
CA VAL A 190 -9.35 20.22 -5.99
C VAL A 190 -9.73 18.77 -6.21
N LYS A 191 -9.61 18.27 -7.45
CA LYS A 191 -9.88 16.87 -7.78
C LYS A 191 -9.00 15.92 -6.97
N ASP A 192 -7.69 16.17 -6.95
CA ASP A 192 -6.73 15.34 -6.24
C ASP A 192 -6.99 15.34 -4.72
N ALA A 193 -7.31 16.50 -4.15
CA ALA A 193 -7.70 16.64 -2.75
C ALA A 193 -9.00 15.87 -2.46
N TYR A 194 -10.04 16.05 -3.29
CA TYR A 194 -11.33 15.39 -3.16
C TYR A 194 -11.19 13.87 -3.14
N TYR A 195 -10.49 13.28 -4.12
CA TYR A 195 -10.30 11.83 -4.17
C TYR A 195 -9.40 11.30 -3.06
N SER A 196 -8.39 12.07 -2.64
CA SER A 196 -7.54 11.70 -1.50
C SER A 196 -8.33 11.61 -0.21
N VAL A 197 -9.18 12.61 0.06
CA VAL A 197 -10.07 12.66 1.22
C VAL A 197 -11.13 11.56 1.14
N LYS A 198 -11.77 11.39 -0.02
CA LYS A 198 -12.80 10.35 -0.26
C LYS A 198 -12.26 8.93 -0.02
N LEU A 199 -11.00 8.66 -0.37
CA LEU A 199 -10.36 7.35 -0.19
C LEU A 199 -9.72 7.15 1.19
N ALA A 200 -9.59 8.21 2.00
CA ALA A 200 -8.93 8.13 3.31
C ALA A 200 -9.54 7.08 4.25
N PRO A 201 -10.89 6.94 4.40
CA PRO A 201 -11.48 5.93 5.28
C PRO A 201 -11.05 4.49 4.92
N THR A 202 -10.99 4.18 3.62
CA THR A 202 -10.54 2.87 3.13
C THR A 202 -9.07 2.61 3.45
N LYS A 203 -8.21 3.61 3.25
CA LYS A 203 -6.77 3.52 3.59
C LYS A 203 -6.57 3.27 5.09
N VAL A 204 -7.27 4.02 5.95
CA VAL A 204 -7.23 3.85 7.42
C VAL A 204 -7.70 2.44 7.83
N LYS A 205 -8.82 1.98 7.28
CA LYS A 205 -9.36 0.63 7.57
C LYS A 205 -8.35 -0.47 7.22
N ASN A 206 -7.70 -0.37 6.06
CA ASN A 206 -6.71 -1.37 5.64
C ASN A 206 -5.46 -1.35 6.52
N TYR A 207 -4.98 -0.17 6.91
CA TYR A 207 -3.85 -0.04 7.82
C TYR A 207 -4.13 -0.68 9.19
N LEU A 208 -5.30 -0.40 9.77
CA LEU A 208 -5.70 -0.99 11.06
C LEU A 208 -5.77 -2.51 11.00
N ARG A 209 -6.31 -3.08 9.90
CA ARG A 209 -6.34 -4.54 9.69
C ARG A 209 -4.93 -5.15 9.65
N GLN A 210 -4.02 -4.56 8.89
CA GLN A 210 -2.62 -5.04 8.82
C GLN A 210 -1.92 -4.96 10.17
N ARG A 211 -2.13 -3.89 10.93
CA ARG A 211 -1.56 -3.74 12.27
C ARG A 211 -2.09 -4.80 13.23
N ALA A 212 -3.38 -5.10 13.17
CA ALA A 212 -3.99 -6.16 13.99
C ALA A 212 -3.41 -7.55 13.64
N GLN A 213 -3.26 -7.86 12.36
CA GLN A 213 -2.64 -9.12 11.91
C GLN A 213 -1.20 -9.26 12.43
N LYS A 214 -0.37 -8.22 12.27
CA LYS A 214 1.00 -8.22 12.80
C LYS A 214 1.07 -8.43 14.31
N ALA A 215 0.14 -7.85 15.07
CA ALA A 215 0.09 -8.05 16.52
C ALA A 215 -0.26 -9.51 16.88
N ILE A 216 -1.21 -10.12 16.16
CA ILE A 216 -1.56 -11.54 16.33
C ILE A 216 -0.36 -12.43 16.00
N ASP A 217 0.31 -12.21 14.87
CA ASP A 217 1.48 -12.98 14.46
C ASP A 217 2.59 -12.91 15.49
N GLY A 218 2.83 -11.72 16.08
CA GLY A 218 3.81 -11.55 17.16
C GLY A 218 3.48 -12.36 18.40
N VAL A 219 2.21 -12.40 18.82
CA VAL A 219 1.78 -13.23 19.97
C VAL A 219 1.90 -14.72 19.64
N LEU A 220 1.45 -15.15 18.47
CA LEU A 220 1.56 -16.54 18.04
C LEU A 220 3.02 -16.99 17.96
N HIS A 221 3.91 -16.13 17.46
CA HIS A 221 5.34 -16.40 17.42
C HIS A 221 5.94 -16.53 18.83
N SER A 222 5.56 -15.65 19.76
CA SER A 222 5.98 -15.76 21.16
C SER A 222 5.49 -17.05 21.81
N VAL A 223 4.23 -17.44 21.58
CA VAL A 223 3.66 -18.70 22.10
C VAL A 223 4.37 -19.91 21.47
N ALA A 224 4.65 -19.88 20.17
CA ALA A 224 5.42 -20.92 19.50
C ALA A 224 6.82 -21.07 20.12
N SER A 225 7.52 -19.96 20.39
CA SER A 225 8.84 -19.98 21.07
C SER A 225 8.78 -20.68 22.42
N VAL A 226 7.73 -20.45 23.22
CA VAL A 226 7.56 -21.13 24.51
C VAL A 226 7.38 -22.65 24.33
N PHE A 227 6.62 -23.06 23.31
CA PHE A 227 6.48 -24.49 22.99
C PHE A 227 7.80 -25.10 22.50
N ASP A 228 8.55 -24.40 21.65
CA ASP A 228 9.86 -24.86 21.16
C ASP A 228 10.87 -25.01 22.30
N GLU A 229 10.92 -24.04 23.22
CA GLU A 229 11.73 -24.13 24.45
C GLU A 229 11.29 -25.31 25.33
N GLY A 230 9.98 -25.51 25.47
CA GLY A 230 9.41 -26.65 26.20
C GLY A 230 9.79 -28.00 25.58
N ILE A 231 9.73 -28.10 24.24
CA ILE A 231 10.17 -29.29 23.49
C ILE A 231 11.66 -29.54 23.75
N ALA A 232 12.51 -28.53 23.61
CA ALA A 232 13.95 -28.67 23.85
C ALA A 232 14.26 -29.11 25.29
N ALA A 233 13.57 -28.55 26.29
CA ALA A 233 13.73 -28.95 27.68
C ALA A 233 13.28 -30.40 27.93
N LEU A 234 12.18 -30.83 27.31
CA LEU A 234 11.69 -32.21 27.38
C LEU A 234 12.67 -33.18 26.72
N GLU A 235 13.21 -32.84 25.56
CA GLU A 235 14.23 -33.64 24.86
C GLU A 235 15.51 -33.78 25.69
N GLN A 236 15.99 -32.68 26.28
CA GLN A 236 17.14 -32.70 27.18
C GLN A 236 16.88 -33.60 28.40
N ARG A 237 15.70 -33.50 29.00
CA ARG A 237 15.31 -34.35 30.14
C ARG A 237 15.22 -35.83 29.75
N ARG A 238 14.64 -36.14 28.59
CA ARG A 238 14.56 -37.50 28.03
C ARG A 238 15.97 -38.07 27.82
N ALA A 239 16.86 -37.32 27.19
CA ALA A 239 18.25 -37.74 27.00
C ALA A 239 18.97 -38.02 28.34
N GLY A 240 18.74 -37.16 29.34
CA GLY A 240 19.26 -37.38 30.70
C GLY A 240 18.73 -38.64 31.39
N ILE A 241 17.44 -38.95 31.22
CA ILE A 241 16.84 -40.19 31.77
C ILE A 241 17.43 -41.42 31.07
N LEU A 242 17.51 -41.41 29.74
CA LEU A 242 18.07 -42.52 28.98
C LEU A 242 19.53 -42.80 29.34
N ARG A 243 20.34 -41.75 29.54
CA ARG A 243 21.73 -41.90 30.02
C ARG A 243 21.79 -42.59 31.39
N LYS A 244 20.99 -42.14 32.36
CA LYS A 244 20.90 -42.78 33.68
C LYS A 244 20.43 -44.23 33.60
N SER A 245 19.48 -44.53 32.71
CA SER A 245 19.00 -45.90 32.49
C SER A 245 20.11 -46.80 31.95
N HIS A 246 20.89 -46.32 30.98
CA HIS A 246 22.02 -47.07 30.43
C HIS A 246 23.13 -47.27 31.47
N GLU A 247 23.47 -46.23 32.24
CA GLU A 247 24.41 -46.35 33.37
C GLU A 247 23.95 -47.41 34.37
N MET A 248 22.64 -47.48 34.66
CA MET A 248 22.08 -48.49 35.55
C MET A 248 22.13 -49.90 34.97
N GLN A 249 21.81 -50.08 33.68
CA GLN A 249 21.92 -51.38 33.01
C GLN A 249 23.37 -51.89 32.99
N SER A 250 24.31 -51.01 32.66
CA SER A 250 25.74 -51.33 32.68
C SER A 250 26.23 -51.67 34.09
N ALA A 251 25.75 -50.97 35.13
CA ALA A 251 26.08 -51.27 36.51
C ALA A 251 25.51 -52.63 36.95
N SER A 252 24.28 -52.95 36.56
CA SER A 252 23.63 -54.26 36.78
C SER A 252 24.34 -55.41 36.06
N GLU A 253 24.77 -55.20 34.81
CA GLU A 253 25.59 -56.17 34.07
C GLU A 253 26.93 -56.39 34.75
N PHE A 254 27.64 -55.32 35.09
CA PHE A 254 28.91 -55.41 35.79
C PHE A 254 28.78 -56.11 37.15
N TYR A 255 27.71 -55.84 37.89
CA TYR A 255 27.44 -56.51 39.16
C TYR A 255 27.24 -58.01 38.97
N ARG A 256 26.47 -58.44 37.96
CA ARG A 256 26.27 -59.87 37.67
C ARG A 256 27.56 -60.55 37.25
N ASP A 257 28.36 -59.91 36.40
CA ASP A 257 29.65 -60.44 35.97
C ASP A 257 30.63 -60.57 37.16
N ALA A 258 30.73 -59.52 37.99
CA ALA A 258 31.58 -59.52 39.18
C ALA A 258 31.10 -60.54 40.24
N LEU A 259 29.79 -60.75 40.34
CA LEU A 259 29.22 -61.80 41.18
C LEU A 259 29.57 -63.19 40.65
N GLU A 260 29.44 -63.41 39.34
CA GLU A 260 29.82 -64.67 38.71
C GLU A 260 31.31 -64.98 38.93
N GLU A 261 32.19 -63.98 38.77
CA GLU A 261 33.62 -64.14 39.09
C GLU A 261 33.88 -64.43 40.56
N ALA A 262 33.24 -63.69 41.48
CA ALA A 262 33.40 -63.90 42.91
C ALA A 262 32.95 -65.30 43.39
N LEU A 263 32.08 -65.96 42.62
CA LEU A 263 31.57 -67.30 42.91
C LEU A 263 32.32 -68.42 42.17
N LYS A 264 33.22 -68.10 41.22
CA LYS A 264 34.08 -69.08 40.52
C LYS A 264 35.18 -69.64 41.41
N ASP A 265 35.64 -68.88 42.41
CA ASP A 265 36.58 -69.37 43.43
C ASP A 265 35.84 -70.17 44.51
N SER A 266 36.05 -71.48 44.51
CA SER A 266 35.26 -72.48 45.23
C SER A 266 35.06 -72.23 46.73
N LYS A 267 33.80 -72.41 47.18
CA LYS A 267 33.26 -72.34 48.56
C LYS A 267 32.96 -70.95 49.15
N ALA A 268 32.87 -69.90 48.35
CA ALA A 268 32.29 -68.64 48.83
C ALA A 268 30.76 -68.77 48.93
N GLU A 269 30.23 -68.92 50.14
CA GLU A 269 28.83 -68.59 50.39
C GLU A 269 28.67 -67.08 50.20
N ARG A 270 27.73 -66.69 49.33
CA ARG A 270 27.38 -65.27 49.14
C ARG A 270 27.08 -64.68 50.52
N SER A 271 27.82 -63.63 50.88
CA SER A 271 27.76 -62.97 52.18
C SER A 271 27.65 -61.46 52.00
N MET A 272 27.33 -60.72 53.06
CA MET A 272 27.38 -59.25 53.04
C MET A 272 28.77 -58.71 52.65
N GLU A 273 29.85 -59.47 52.91
CA GLU A 273 31.20 -59.08 52.51
C GLU A 273 31.44 -59.25 50.99
N THR A 274 30.77 -60.22 50.37
CA THR A 274 30.72 -60.37 48.91
C THR A 274 30.09 -59.15 48.27
N GLU A 275 28.98 -58.65 48.83
CA GLU A 275 28.28 -57.45 48.35
C GLU A 275 29.16 -56.18 48.48
N ARG A 276 29.90 -56.03 49.58
CA ARG A 276 30.88 -54.94 49.76
C ARG A 276 32.01 -55.02 48.74
N THR A 277 32.50 -56.22 48.44
CA THR A 277 33.60 -56.41 47.50
C THR A 277 33.17 -56.09 46.07
N ILE A 278 31.98 -56.52 45.65
CA ILE A 278 31.43 -56.16 44.34
C ILE A 278 31.22 -54.64 44.25
N ALA A 279 30.68 -54.00 45.28
CA ALA A 279 30.51 -52.55 45.35
C ALA A 279 31.84 -51.79 45.18
N ARG A 280 32.93 -52.25 45.82
CA ARG A 280 34.28 -51.69 45.61
C ARG A 280 34.76 -51.84 44.16
N ASN A 281 34.52 -52.99 43.54
CA ASN A 281 34.91 -53.21 42.14
C ASN A 281 34.11 -52.33 41.18
N MET A 282 32.81 -52.16 41.41
CA MET A 282 31.97 -51.23 40.67
C MET A 282 32.48 -49.79 40.82
N ALA A 283 32.85 -49.37 42.03
CA ALA A 283 33.42 -48.03 42.26
C ALA A 283 34.75 -47.84 41.52
N LYS A 284 35.62 -48.84 41.50
CA LYS A 284 36.89 -48.83 40.74
C LYS A 284 36.67 -48.72 39.23
N ALA A 285 35.65 -49.39 38.70
CA ALA A 285 35.21 -49.31 37.31
C ALA A 285 34.56 -47.96 36.95
N GLY A 286 34.34 -47.09 37.94
CA GLY A 286 33.84 -45.73 37.75
C GLY A 286 32.34 -45.56 38.00
N PHE A 287 31.64 -46.58 38.48
CA PHE A 287 30.24 -46.44 38.88
C PHE A 287 30.13 -45.60 40.17
N GLY A 288 29.24 -44.61 40.15
CA GLY A 288 29.00 -43.75 41.31
C GLY A 288 28.17 -44.43 42.40
N ALA A 289 28.17 -43.86 43.60
CA ALA A 289 27.51 -44.43 44.79
C ALA A 289 26.00 -44.66 44.56
N TYR A 290 25.33 -43.78 43.80
CA TYR A 290 23.91 -43.96 43.46
C TYR A 290 23.66 -45.22 42.61
N ALA A 291 24.51 -45.48 41.60
CA ALA A 291 24.36 -46.63 40.74
C ALA A 291 24.62 -47.94 41.51
N ILE A 292 25.68 -47.95 42.32
CA ILE A 292 26.03 -49.09 43.18
C ILE A 292 24.92 -49.37 44.20
N GLU A 293 24.45 -48.35 44.92
CA GLU A 293 23.35 -48.48 45.90
C GLU A 293 22.09 -49.08 45.25
N LYS A 294 21.72 -48.59 44.07
CA LYS A 294 20.52 -49.05 43.37
C LYS A 294 20.64 -50.50 42.89
N VAL A 295 21.80 -50.89 42.35
CA VAL A 295 22.04 -52.28 41.93
C VAL A 295 22.05 -53.22 43.13
N LEU A 296 22.70 -52.85 44.24
CA LEU A 296 22.67 -53.64 45.48
C LEU A 296 21.24 -53.83 46.00
N ARG A 297 20.42 -52.78 46.03
CA ARG A 297 19.00 -52.91 46.43
C ARG A 297 18.21 -53.83 45.51
N ALA A 298 18.54 -53.89 44.22
CA ALA A 298 17.80 -54.65 43.22
C ALA A 298 18.23 -56.12 43.13
N GLU A 299 19.53 -56.39 43.18
CA GLU A 299 20.12 -57.68 42.81
C GLU A 299 20.76 -58.45 43.98
N SER A 300 20.98 -57.80 45.13
CA SER A 300 21.46 -58.46 46.35
C SER A 300 20.38 -59.39 46.93
N PRO A 301 20.75 -60.54 47.53
CA PRO A 301 19.78 -61.43 48.15
C PRO A 301 19.35 -60.93 49.54
N TYR A 302 20.07 -59.96 50.11
CA TYR A 302 19.84 -59.31 51.40
C TYR A 302 18.91 -58.10 51.29
N ARG A 303 17.75 -58.29 50.66
CA ARG A 303 16.87 -57.18 50.30
C ARG A 303 16.45 -56.33 51.51
N LYS A 304 16.19 -56.95 52.66
CA LYS A 304 15.73 -56.24 53.87
C LYS A 304 16.80 -55.30 54.41
N GLU A 305 18.03 -55.77 54.51
CA GLU A 305 19.20 -55.04 54.96
C GLU A 305 19.54 -53.90 53.99
N MET A 306 19.52 -54.18 52.68
CA MET A 306 19.76 -53.18 51.63
C MET A 306 18.71 -52.06 51.64
N GLU A 307 17.44 -52.39 51.91
CA GLU A 307 16.37 -51.40 52.06
C GLU A 307 16.50 -50.56 53.33
N GLN A 308 16.96 -51.15 54.44
CA GLN A 308 17.13 -50.51 55.75
C GLN A 308 18.32 -49.54 55.85
N GLY A 309 19.17 -49.47 54.82
CA GLY A 309 20.21 -48.45 54.71
C GLY A 309 21.60 -49.00 54.36
N ASP A 310 21.80 -50.32 54.39
CA ASP A 310 23.12 -50.90 54.15
C ASP A 310 23.61 -50.68 52.73
N ALA A 311 22.73 -50.73 51.72
CA ALA A 311 23.11 -50.45 50.33
C ALA A 311 23.70 -49.03 50.17
N LYS A 312 23.16 -48.05 50.90
CA LYS A 312 23.61 -46.66 50.87
C LYS A 312 24.97 -46.51 51.54
N ASN A 313 25.17 -47.18 52.66
CA ASN A 313 26.43 -47.14 53.41
C ASN A 313 27.54 -47.82 52.60
N ILE A 314 27.29 -49.05 52.14
CA ILE A 314 28.23 -49.82 51.30
C ILE A 314 28.64 -49.05 50.05
N ALA A 315 27.69 -48.43 49.34
CA ALA A 315 27.99 -47.69 48.13
C ALA A 315 28.79 -46.40 48.39
N LYS A 316 28.52 -45.71 49.50
CA LYS A 316 29.29 -44.53 49.90
C LYS A 316 30.72 -44.92 50.28
N ASP A 317 30.87 -45.94 51.11
CA ASP A 317 32.15 -46.42 51.60
C ASP A 317 33.02 -46.87 50.41
N ALA A 318 32.47 -47.67 49.49
CA ALA A 318 33.17 -48.13 48.30
C ALA A 318 33.70 -46.99 47.41
N VAL A 319 32.91 -45.93 47.20
CA VAL A 319 33.32 -44.78 46.38
C VAL A 319 34.34 -43.92 47.13
N GLN A 320 34.19 -43.75 48.44
CA GLN A 320 35.10 -42.97 49.27
C GLN A 320 36.47 -43.65 49.37
N GLU A 321 36.51 -44.95 49.66
CA GLU A 321 37.75 -45.74 49.66
C GLU A 321 38.46 -45.70 48.30
N THR A 322 37.71 -45.76 47.19
CA THR A 322 38.30 -45.68 45.84
C THR A 322 38.88 -44.29 45.54
N LYS A 323 38.28 -43.21 46.07
CA LYS A 323 38.83 -41.85 45.95
C LYS A 323 40.11 -41.69 46.76
N GLU A 324 40.10 -42.12 48.02
CA GLU A 324 41.26 -42.07 48.92
C GLU A 324 42.44 -42.85 48.34
N GLN A 325 42.20 -44.05 47.80
CA GLN A 325 43.24 -44.86 47.14
C GLN A 325 43.79 -44.26 45.83
N ARG A 326 43.01 -43.42 45.12
CA ARG A 326 43.49 -42.71 43.92
C ARG A 326 44.32 -41.49 44.30
N GLU A 327 43.91 -40.74 45.33
CA GLU A 327 44.64 -39.58 45.84
C GLU A 327 46.00 -39.96 46.45
N GLU A 328 46.10 -41.10 47.12
CA GLU A 328 47.37 -41.64 47.63
C GLU A 328 48.33 -42.12 46.54
N LYS A 329 47.83 -42.61 45.39
CA LYS A 329 48.67 -43.07 44.26
C LYS A 329 49.19 -41.95 43.35
N THR A 330 48.66 -40.73 43.49
CA THR A 330 49.01 -39.57 42.63
C THR A 330 49.89 -38.55 43.37
N ARG A 331 50.22 -38.82 44.64
CA ARG A 331 51.22 -38.09 45.46
C ARG A 331 52.59 -38.74 45.34
#